data_AF-A0A2D7JUC4-F1
#
_entry.id   AF-A0A2D7JUC4-F1
#
_cell.length_a   1.000
_cell.length_b   1.000
_cell.length_c   1.000
_cell.angle_alpha   90.00
_cell.angle_beta   90.00
_cell.angle_gamma   90.00
#
_symmetry.space_group_name_H-M   'P 1'
#
loop_
_entity.id
_entity.type
_entity.pdbx_description
1 polymer ?
#
loop_
_entity_poly.entity_id
_entity_poly.type
_entity_poly.pdbx_seq_one_letter_code
_entity_poly.pdbx_strand_id
1 'polypeptide(L)'
;MIRFRAPSTPLLWFDGNEDLSLEKDGEAVHLKDTSGSIGMALFHLPFFLVGFAVITGALLFSAYGAFASVLNDSVCDPMFEQEVKLGLNDTIYCESKDSGGSMRVSIQSVEVAEQHFKYTIAYDQDEPTIDEFRWSEDNGILAIGMVDYYEEEDATYYSCNLYKLESTLGQNWTYQELIVSDYWYAMPSWCRDGASSSENLTYVSAEGPLFEGEYLYYMHEGDFGEVSMERYTLTSLEYRYVYVPYTAGAIEIILPAIFGIIFGSIFLSVGDARKMNIRLNPSAQTICVRKTFGGTRLSGWTWKNIDFNSIKMVRYEKTVHHQSGGGEDGPIRRWKTYHKGIEVSFSGGSKPVDVLFLEHGNEFDIFDSTLKNLCDSLGVKMPEIKDNIWSKMPSIDNYKSVKLQDFEVHEWDSQNDAQLLVGWYNSLSSQTPPLKFEDVMDATEIDMFDSQQDAQKFLDYLVSLLDKEMGSDTDEIPTKDTDSNVKNVQADHSSEQDGAPQTETPGAFWNEV
;
A
#
# COMPACT_ATOMS: atom_id res chain seq x y z
N MET A 1 -15.54 -5.09 11.35
CA MET A 1 -14.68 -6.22 10.94
C MET A 1 -15.00 -6.56 9.49
N ILE A 2 -14.21 -6.04 8.55
CA ILE A 2 -14.45 -6.20 7.11
C ILE A 2 -13.99 -7.62 6.72
N ARG A 3 -14.92 -8.52 6.43
CA ARG A 3 -14.57 -9.76 5.74
C ARG A 3 -14.46 -9.42 4.26
N PHE A 4 -13.25 -9.48 3.72
CA PHE A 4 -13.05 -9.48 2.28
C PHE A 4 -13.92 -10.59 1.67
N ARG A 5 -14.60 -10.28 0.56
CA ARG A 5 -15.42 -11.27 -0.15
C ARG A 5 -14.52 -12.46 -0.52
N ALA A 6 -15.04 -13.67 -0.38
CA ALA A 6 -14.35 -14.84 -0.88
C ALA A 6 -14.12 -14.65 -2.39
N PRO A 7 -12.93 -14.97 -2.92
CA PRO A 7 -12.70 -14.97 -4.36
C PRO A 7 -13.72 -15.90 -5.01
N SER A 8 -14.11 -15.58 -6.24
CA SER A 8 -15.07 -16.38 -7.01
C SER A 8 -14.61 -17.83 -7.09
N THR A 9 -13.30 -18.08 -7.19
CA THR A 9 -12.71 -19.42 -7.28
C THR A 9 -11.36 -19.52 -6.55
N PRO A 10 -11.03 -20.68 -5.95
CA PRO A 10 -9.75 -20.95 -5.29
C PRO A 10 -8.55 -21.22 -6.23
N LEU A 11 -8.66 -20.87 -7.51
CA LEU A 11 -7.76 -21.32 -8.57
C LEU A 11 -6.27 -21.22 -8.21
N LEU A 12 -5.62 -22.36 -7.96
CA LEU A 12 -4.17 -22.46 -7.95
C LEU A 12 -3.67 -22.74 -9.36
N TRP A 13 -2.62 -22.03 -9.74
CA TRP A 13 -1.96 -22.14 -11.03
C TRP A 13 -0.66 -22.92 -10.87
N PHE A 14 -0.45 -23.94 -11.69
CA PHE A 14 0.79 -24.71 -11.74
C PHE A 14 1.31 -24.78 -13.16
N ASP A 15 2.60 -24.49 -13.36
CA ASP A 15 3.33 -24.52 -14.64
C ASP A 15 4.27 -25.74 -14.76
N GLY A 16 4.58 -26.41 -13.64
CA GLY A 16 5.35 -27.65 -13.59
C GLY A 16 4.64 -28.79 -12.85
N ASN A 17 4.75 -30.02 -13.36
CA ASN A 17 4.20 -31.21 -12.67
C ASN A 17 4.93 -31.52 -11.35
N GLU A 18 6.20 -31.13 -11.23
CA GLU A 18 7.00 -31.32 -10.01
C GLU A 18 6.62 -30.35 -8.87
N ASP A 19 5.90 -29.28 -9.20
CA ASP A 19 5.52 -28.21 -8.26
C ASP A 19 4.21 -28.48 -7.54
N LEU A 20 3.46 -29.50 -7.95
CA LEU A 20 2.23 -29.93 -7.31
C LEU A 20 2.45 -31.25 -6.55
N SER A 21 2.37 -31.18 -5.22
CA SER A 21 2.33 -32.39 -4.38
C SER A 21 0.93 -32.69 -3.88
N LEU A 22 0.56 -33.97 -3.94
CA LEU A 22 -0.75 -34.48 -3.57
C LEU A 22 -0.60 -35.46 -2.41
N GLU A 23 -1.13 -35.09 -1.25
CA GLU A 23 -1.01 -35.88 -0.02
C GLU A 23 -2.40 -36.21 0.53
N LYS A 24 -2.66 -37.48 0.84
CA LYS A 24 -3.89 -37.91 1.49
C LYS A 24 -3.73 -37.89 3.01
N ASP A 25 -4.49 -37.03 3.67
CA ASP A 25 -4.54 -36.89 5.13
C ASP A 25 -5.93 -37.30 5.63
N GLY A 26 -6.03 -38.57 6.01
CA GLY A 26 -7.30 -39.20 6.37
C GLY A 26 -8.28 -39.20 5.20
N GLU A 27 -9.44 -38.56 5.39
CA GLU A 27 -10.50 -38.43 4.38
C GLU A 27 -10.31 -37.20 3.48
N ALA A 28 -9.28 -36.38 3.69
CA ALA A 28 -9.04 -35.18 2.90
C ALA A 28 -7.80 -35.33 2.00
N VAL A 29 -7.87 -34.72 0.81
CA VAL A 29 -6.74 -34.58 -0.11
C VAL A 29 -6.16 -33.19 0.05
N HIS A 30 -4.86 -33.10 0.32
CA HIS A 30 -4.10 -31.86 0.39
C HIS A 30 -3.31 -31.67 -0.90
N LEU A 31 -3.54 -30.54 -1.55
CA LEU A 31 -2.78 -30.07 -2.69
C LEU A 31 -1.85 -28.98 -2.17
N LYS A 32 -0.54 -29.23 -2.24
CA LYS A 32 0.48 -28.29 -1.79
C LYS A 32 1.35 -27.90 -2.96
N ASP A 33 1.56 -26.61 -3.07
CA ASP A 33 2.54 -26.04 -3.97
C ASP A 33 3.94 -26.17 -3.34
N THR A 34 4.79 -26.98 -3.98
CA THR A 34 6.17 -27.25 -3.55
C THR A 34 7.20 -26.37 -4.23
N SER A 35 6.81 -25.49 -5.15
CA SER A 35 7.78 -24.67 -5.87
C SER A 35 8.51 -23.71 -4.91
N GLY A 36 9.84 -23.75 -4.92
CA GLY A 36 10.66 -22.88 -4.08
C GLY A 36 11.13 -21.68 -4.88
N SER A 37 10.56 -20.49 -4.66
CA SER A 37 11.10 -19.26 -5.24
C SER A 37 11.89 -18.45 -4.20
N ILE A 38 13.22 -18.43 -4.36
CA ILE A 38 14.09 -17.53 -3.58
C ILE A 38 13.69 -16.06 -3.80
N GLY A 39 13.23 -15.71 -5.00
CA GLY A 39 12.74 -14.37 -5.32
C GLY A 39 11.54 -13.97 -4.46
N MET A 40 10.58 -14.87 -4.25
CA MET A 40 9.45 -14.64 -3.36
C MET A 40 9.91 -14.45 -1.91
N ALA A 41 10.83 -15.28 -1.43
CA ALA A 41 11.37 -15.13 -0.07
C ALA A 41 12.08 -13.78 0.13
N LEU A 42 12.87 -13.34 -0.85
CA LEU A 42 13.56 -12.05 -0.82
C LEU A 42 12.60 -10.86 -0.89
N PHE A 43 11.49 -10.98 -1.63
CA PHE A 43 10.46 -9.95 -1.70
C PHE A 43 9.74 -9.76 -0.35
N HIS A 44 9.41 -10.85 0.34
CA HIS A 44 8.65 -10.80 1.59
C HIS A 44 9.51 -10.47 2.84
N LEU A 45 10.81 -10.77 2.80
CA LEU A 45 11.74 -10.61 3.93
C LEU A 45 11.77 -9.17 4.50
N PRO A 46 11.84 -8.09 3.70
CA PRO A 46 11.82 -6.72 4.23
C PRO A 46 10.56 -6.42 5.04
N PHE A 47 9.38 -6.82 4.55
CA PHE A 47 8.12 -6.61 5.25
C PHE A 47 8.06 -7.36 6.58
N PHE A 48 8.59 -8.58 6.62
CA PHE A 48 8.71 -9.34 7.86
C PHE A 48 9.63 -8.63 8.87
N LEU A 49 10.81 -8.18 8.44
CA LEU A 49 11.78 -7.49 9.30
C LEU A 49 11.23 -6.17 9.84
N VAL A 50 10.59 -5.37 8.98
CA VAL A 50 9.95 -4.11 9.38
C VAL A 50 8.82 -4.38 10.38
N GLY A 51 7.95 -5.34 10.11
CA GLY A 51 6.87 -5.70 11.02
C GLY A 51 7.38 -6.15 12.39
N PHE A 52 8.40 -7.01 12.42
CA PHE A 52 9.03 -7.45 13.66
C PHE A 52 9.69 -6.32 14.44
N ALA A 53 10.41 -5.43 13.75
CA ALA A 53 11.08 -4.28 14.36
C ALA A 53 10.07 -3.30 14.97
N VAL A 54 8.97 -3.00 14.28
CA VAL A 54 7.91 -2.10 14.77
C VAL A 54 7.26 -2.65 16.04
N ILE A 55 6.88 -3.94 16.06
CA ILE A 55 6.29 -4.55 17.26
C ILE A 55 7.28 -4.52 18.42
N THR A 56 8.51 -4.96 18.18
CA THR A 56 9.53 -5.05 19.23
C THR A 56 9.88 -3.68 19.79
N GLY A 57 10.08 -2.68 18.92
CA GLY A 57 10.35 -1.30 19.33
C GLY A 57 9.22 -0.70 20.15
N ALA A 58 7.97 -0.86 19.72
CA ALA A 58 6.81 -0.35 20.44
C ALA A 58 6.65 -0.99 21.83
N LEU A 59 6.83 -2.31 21.92
CA LEU A 59 6.76 -3.02 23.21
C LEU A 59 7.90 -2.61 24.14
N LEU A 60 9.13 -2.48 23.64
CA LEU A 60 10.27 -2.03 24.45
C LEU A 60 10.10 -0.60 24.96
N PHE A 61 9.65 0.32 24.10
CA PHE A 61 9.36 1.70 24.49
C PHE A 61 8.29 1.76 25.57
N SER A 62 7.19 1.02 25.39
CA SER A 62 6.07 1.00 26.34
C SER A 62 6.47 0.34 27.68
N ALA A 63 7.25 -0.74 27.63
CA ALA A 63 7.77 -1.38 28.84
C ALA A 63 8.74 -0.46 29.60
N TYR A 64 9.59 0.28 28.88
CA TYR A 64 10.48 1.28 29.48
C TYR A 64 9.68 2.41 30.13
N GLY A 65 8.69 2.98 29.44
CA GLY A 65 7.82 4.03 30.00
C GLY A 65 7.08 3.58 31.26
N ALA A 66 6.54 2.35 31.26
CA ALA A 66 5.90 1.76 32.44
C ALA A 66 6.88 1.50 33.59
N PHE A 67 8.12 1.11 33.28
CA PHE A 67 9.15 0.89 34.29
C PHE A 67 9.63 2.21 34.91
N ALA A 68 9.84 3.23 34.07
CA ALA A 68 10.24 4.57 34.50
C ALA A 68 9.18 5.23 35.39
N SER A 69 7.89 5.09 35.05
CA SER A 69 6.80 5.64 35.85
C SER A 69 6.60 4.93 37.20
N VAL A 70 7.01 3.67 37.33
CA VAL A 70 6.94 2.93 38.61
C VAL A 70 8.12 3.23 39.53
N LEU A 71 9.30 3.52 38.97
CA LEU A 71 10.51 3.74 39.76
C LEU A 71 10.72 5.18 40.21
N ASN A 72 10.02 6.13 39.59
CA ASN A 72 10.27 7.53 39.82
C ASN A 72 9.05 8.18 40.48
N ASP A 73 9.23 8.63 41.73
CA ASP A 73 8.20 9.32 42.52
C ASP A 73 7.99 10.79 42.08
N SER A 74 8.67 11.23 41.02
CA SER A 74 8.55 12.57 40.44
C SER A 74 7.16 12.78 39.85
N VAL A 75 6.61 13.96 40.04
CA VAL A 75 5.37 14.38 39.37
C VAL A 75 5.62 14.87 37.93
N CYS A 76 6.89 15.11 37.57
CA CYS A 76 7.35 15.52 36.25
C CYS A 76 8.01 14.37 35.48
N ASP A 77 8.08 14.46 34.15
CA ASP A 77 8.79 13.46 33.35
C ASP A 77 10.30 13.49 33.69
N PRO A 78 10.88 12.45 34.31
CA PRO A 78 12.29 12.45 34.68
C PRO A 78 13.24 12.55 33.50
N MET A 79 12.81 12.12 32.31
CA MET A 79 13.67 12.09 31.14
C MET A 79 13.92 13.50 30.61
N PHE A 80 12.89 14.35 30.60
CA PHE A 80 12.94 15.66 29.96
C PHE A 80 12.81 16.84 30.93
N GLU A 81 12.29 16.61 32.13
CA GLU A 81 11.92 17.67 33.06
C GLU A 81 12.56 17.50 34.44
N GLN A 82 12.67 18.60 35.17
CA GLN A 82 13.07 18.67 36.56
C GLN A 82 11.98 19.35 37.39
N GLU A 83 11.82 18.90 38.64
CA GLU A 83 10.89 19.51 39.58
C GLU A 83 11.43 20.85 40.07
N VAL A 84 10.61 21.88 39.98
CA VAL A 84 10.90 23.20 40.52
C VAL A 84 9.76 23.64 41.42
N LYS A 85 10.11 24.33 42.51
CA LYS A 85 9.14 24.85 43.46
C LYS A 85 8.91 26.33 43.19
N LEU A 86 7.65 26.72 43.08
CA LEU A 86 7.24 28.12 42.97
C LEU A 86 6.34 28.52 44.13
N GLY A 87 6.46 29.79 44.55
CA GLY A 87 5.76 30.35 45.70
C GLY A 87 6.29 29.84 47.05
N LEU A 88 5.74 30.39 48.14
CA LEU A 88 6.13 30.02 49.51
C LEU A 88 5.55 28.67 49.97
N ASN A 89 4.60 28.13 49.20
CA ASN A 89 3.90 26.87 49.48
C ASN A 89 4.61 25.63 48.93
N ASP A 90 5.78 25.78 48.28
CA ASP A 90 6.53 24.69 47.66
C ASP A 90 5.72 23.89 46.63
N THR A 91 4.76 24.53 45.94
CA THR A 91 4.01 23.88 44.86
C THR A 91 4.98 23.45 43.75
N ILE A 92 4.92 22.18 43.38
CA ILE A 92 5.82 21.60 42.38
C ILE A 92 5.29 21.87 40.97
N TYR A 93 6.18 22.36 40.12
CA TYR A 93 6.01 22.53 38.68
C TYR A 93 7.16 21.83 37.95
N CYS A 94 6.99 21.61 36.66
CA CYS A 94 7.94 20.90 35.81
C CYS A 94 8.66 21.86 34.87
N GLU A 95 9.99 21.87 34.90
CA GLU A 95 10.82 22.72 34.05
C GLU A 95 11.66 21.83 33.11
N SER A 96 11.69 22.16 31.82
CA SER A 96 12.45 21.40 30.82
C SER A 96 13.96 21.46 31.08
N LYS A 97 14.65 20.31 30.95
CA LYS A 97 16.10 20.16 31.13
C LYS A 97 16.92 20.59 29.91
N ASP A 98 16.42 20.30 28.70
CA ASP A 98 17.27 20.29 27.49
C ASP A 98 17.11 21.54 26.60
N SER A 99 16.05 22.34 26.75
CA SER A 99 15.85 23.50 25.87
C SER A 99 14.80 24.49 26.38
N GLY A 100 15.22 25.73 26.64
CA GLY A 100 14.33 26.90 26.63
C GLY A 100 13.56 27.23 27.92
N GLY A 101 13.58 26.37 28.95
CA GLY A 101 12.85 26.62 30.20
C GLY A 101 13.22 27.93 30.89
N SER A 102 14.43 28.44 30.63
CA SER A 102 14.77 29.82 30.92
C SER A 102 15.67 30.43 29.83
N MET A 103 15.27 31.57 29.28
CA MET A 103 16.08 32.35 28.33
C MET A 103 16.55 33.63 29.01
N ARG A 104 17.83 33.98 28.82
CA ARG A 104 18.39 35.22 29.35
C ARG A 104 18.96 36.06 28.21
N VAL A 105 18.40 37.24 28.04
CA VAL A 105 18.85 38.24 27.07
C VAL A 105 19.71 39.28 27.78
N SER A 106 20.87 39.61 27.23
CA SER A 106 21.77 40.63 27.81
C SER A 106 21.29 42.03 27.42
N ILE A 107 21.14 42.90 28.42
CA ILE A 107 20.76 44.31 28.24
C ILE A 107 22.00 45.18 28.46
N GLN A 108 22.25 46.11 27.52
CA GLN A 108 23.32 47.09 27.63
C GLN A 108 22.93 48.30 28.49
N SER A 109 21.70 48.78 28.32
CA SER A 109 21.18 49.94 29.03
C SER A 109 19.67 49.85 29.17
N VAL A 110 19.15 50.38 30.28
CA VAL A 110 17.72 50.57 30.52
C VAL A 110 17.49 52.06 30.75
N GLU A 111 16.53 52.63 30.02
CA GLU A 111 16.11 54.02 30.16
C GLU A 111 14.62 54.08 30.47
N VAL A 112 14.20 55.03 31.30
CA VAL A 112 12.83 55.17 31.77
C VAL A 112 12.31 56.59 31.55
N ALA A 113 11.01 56.71 31.26
CA ALA A 113 10.31 57.99 31.13
C ALA A 113 8.83 57.82 31.47
N GLU A 114 8.35 58.44 32.54
CA GLU A 114 6.94 58.32 32.98
C GLU A 114 6.45 56.85 33.01
N GLN A 115 5.49 56.50 32.14
CA GLN A 115 4.92 55.16 31.94
C GLN A 115 5.58 54.37 30.79
N HIS A 116 6.81 54.72 30.43
CA HIS A 116 7.56 54.09 29.35
C HIS A 116 8.95 53.68 29.81
N PHE A 117 9.48 52.66 29.16
CA PHE A 117 10.88 52.28 29.30
C PHE A 117 11.43 51.78 27.97
N LYS A 118 12.75 51.85 27.84
CA LYS A 118 13.52 51.33 26.71
C LYS A 118 14.60 50.42 27.26
N TYR A 119 14.87 49.34 26.55
CA TYR A 119 16.10 48.61 26.76
C TYR A 119 16.85 48.48 25.44
N THR A 120 18.17 48.43 25.55
CA THR A 120 19.07 48.21 24.42
C THR A 120 19.64 46.81 24.51
N ILE A 121 19.29 45.93 23.56
CA ILE A 121 19.81 44.56 23.51
C ILE A 121 21.11 44.52 22.70
N ALA A 122 22.12 43.84 23.25
CA ALA A 122 23.31 43.47 22.48
C ALA A 122 23.10 42.11 21.83
N TYR A 123 23.13 42.05 20.51
CA TYR A 123 23.37 40.79 19.80
C TYR A 123 24.85 40.72 19.40
N ASP A 124 25.47 39.55 19.56
CA ASP A 124 26.93 39.37 19.38
C ASP A 124 27.44 39.74 17.97
N GLN A 125 26.55 39.87 16.97
CA GLN A 125 26.92 40.15 15.57
C GLN A 125 26.09 41.25 14.88
N ASP A 126 25.13 41.89 15.55
CA ASP A 126 24.21 42.85 14.93
C ASP A 126 24.27 44.23 15.60
N GLU A 127 23.72 45.25 14.93
CA GLU A 127 23.48 46.54 15.57
C GLU A 127 22.54 46.36 16.77
N PRO A 128 22.78 47.06 17.89
CA PRO A 128 21.95 46.93 19.07
C PRO A 128 20.51 47.35 18.75
N THR A 129 19.55 46.50 19.11
CA THR A 129 18.13 46.82 18.96
C THR A 129 17.64 47.58 20.18
N ILE A 130 16.79 48.58 19.94
CA ILE A 130 16.13 49.35 21.00
C ILE A 130 14.67 48.97 20.96
N ASP A 131 14.21 48.31 22.00
CA ASP A 131 12.79 47.98 22.15
C ASP A 131 12.17 48.98 23.13
N GLU A 132 11.07 49.59 22.70
CA GLU A 132 10.34 50.58 23.47
C GLU A 132 9.06 49.96 24.03
N PHE A 133 8.79 50.26 25.30
CA PHE A 133 7.65 49.73 26.04
C PHE A 133 6.85 50.85 26.66
N ARG A 134 5.55 50.61 26.72
CA ARG A 134 4.60 51.35 27.56
C ARG A 134 4.04 50.42 28.61
N TRP A 135 3.83 50.91 29.82
CA TRP A 135 3.23 50.12 30.88
C TRP A 135 2.20 50.91 31.68
N SER A 136 1.27 50.19 32.30
CA SER A 136 0.34 50.76 33.27
C SER A 136 -0.11 49.68 34.24
N GLU A 137 -0.38 50.06 35.48
CA GLU A 137 -0.91 49.15 36.50
C GLU A 137 -2.30 49.61 36.93
N ASP A 138 -3.27 48.70 36.90
CA ASP A 138 -4.61 48.92 37.46
C ASP A 138 -5.06 47.68 38.25
N ASN A 139 -5.62 47.90 39.44
CA ASN A 139 -6.10 46.84 40.34
C ASN A 139 -5.10 45.67 40.57
N GLY A 140 -3.79 45.97 40.58
CA GLY A 140 -2.72 44.98 40.77
C GLY A 140 -2.43 44.10 39.55
N ILE A 141 -2.96 44.47 38.37
CA ILE A 141 -2.61 43.90 37.07
C ILE A 141 -1.70 44.89 36.35
N LEU A 142 -0.52 44.42 35.97
CA LEU A 142 0.46 45.18 35.21
C LEU A 142 0.29 44.86 33.73
N ALA A 143 -0.02 45.86 32.91
CA ALA A 143 0.01 45.75 31.46
C ALA A 143 1.33 46.30 30.94
N ILE A 144 2.02 45.53 30.10
CA ILE A 144 3.24 45.96 29.40
C ILE A 144 2.99 45.76 27.91
N GLY A 145 3.19 46.81 27.11
CA GLY A 145 3.06 46.79 25.67
C GLY A 145 4.37 47.14 24.98
N MET A 146 4.86 46.25 24.14
CA MET A 146 6.02 46.49 23.28
C MET A 146 5.58 47.21 22.00
N VAL A 147 6.37 48.18 21.54
CA VAL A 147 6.11 48.81 20.24
C VAL A 147 6.51 47.83 19.13
N ASP A 148 5.52 47.38 18.37
CA ASP A 148 5.70 46.50 17.21
C ASP A 148 5.32 47.22 15.90
N TYR A 149 5.99 46.85 14.81
CA TYR A 149 5.68 47.34 13.46
C TYR A 149 4.95 46.27 12.66
N TYR A 150 3.76 46.60 12.16
CA TYR A 150 2.99 45.74 11.27
C TYR A 150 3.20 46.16 9.81
N GLU A 151 4.00 45.39 9.06
CA GLU A 151 4.38 45.72 7.68
C GLU A 151 3.18 45.89 6.74
N GLU A 152 2.11 45.12 6.92
CA GLU A 152 0.96 45.14 6.00
C GLU A 152 0.10 46.41 6.13
N GLU A 153 0.08 47.04 7.30
CA GLU A 153 -0.71 48.25 7.58
C GLU A 153 0.16 49.52 7.69
N ASP A 154 1.49 49.39 7.53
CA ASP A 154 2.48 50.46 7.74
C ASP A 154 2.23 51.22 9.05
N ALA A 155 1.90 50.46 10.10
CA ALA A 155 1.43 50.98 11.37
C ALA A 155 2.24 50.40 12.53
N THR A 156 2.44 51.24 13.55
CA THR A 156 3.00 50.82 14.83
C THR A 156 1.90 50.68 15.87
N TYR A 157 1.96 49.61 16.66
CA TYR A 157 0.98 49.32 17.70
C TYR A 157 1.69 48.78 18.94
N TYR A 158 0.99 48.79 20.08
CA TYR A 158 1.49 48.18 21.30
C TYR A 158 1.04 46.72 21.39
N SER A 159 1.97 45.79 21.29
CA SER A 159 1.76 44.37 21.57
C SER A 159 1.75 44.15 23.08
N CYS A 160 0.54 44.09 23.65
CA CYS A 160 0.33 44.08 25.10
C CYS A 160 0.18 42.69 25.70
N ASN A 161 0.81 42.52 26.86
CA ASN A 161 0.66 41.38 27.74
C ASN A 161 0.29 41.84 29.16
N LEU A 162 -0.45 41.00 29.88
CA LEU A 162 -0.84 41.25 31.27
C LEU A 162 -0.04 40.37 32.22
N TYR A 163 0.35 40.96 33.34
CA TYR A 163 1.20 40.33 34.34
C TYR A 163 0.68 40.59 35.76
N LYS A 164 1.03 39.70 36.68
CA LYS A 164 1.03 39.95 38.12
C LYS A 164 2.45 39.99 38.66
N LEU A 165 2.72 41.00 39.48
CA LEU A 165 3.94 41.08 40.27
C LEU A 165 3.97 39.94 41.29
N GLU A 166 5.14 39.38 41.56
CA GLU A 166 5.31 38.34 42.58
C GLU A 166 4.80 38.79 43.95
N SER A 167 5.02 40.05 44.32
CA SER A 167 4.53 40.64 45.58
C SER A 167 3.01 40.77 45.69
N THR A 168 2.27 40.78 44.57
CA THR A 168 0.80 40.89 44.57
C THR A 168 0.10 39.53 44.64
N LEU A 169 0.84 38.44 44.43
CA LEU A 169 0.32 37.09 44.56
C LEU A 169 0.19 36.69 46.03
N GLY A 170 -0.89 35.96 46.35
CA GLY A 170 -1.06 35.41 47.69
C GLY A 170 0.04 34.39 48.02
N GLN A 171 0.35 34.19 49.31
CA GLN A 171 1.38 33.22 49.73
C GLN A 171 1.14 31.79 49.22
N ASN A 172 -0.12 31.46 48.91
CA ASN A 172 -0.57 30.14 48.48
C ASN A 172 -1.15 30.18 47.06
N TRP A 173 -0.65 31.08 46.21
CA TRP A 173 -1.16 31.23 44.86
C TRP A 173 -1.00 29.92 44.06
N THR A 174 -1.92 29.72 43.12
CA THR A 174 -1.89 28.61 42.16
C THR A 174 -1.98 29.17 40.76
N TYR A 175 -1.56 28.40 39.74
CA TYR A 175 -1.62 28.87 38.35
C TYR A 175 -3.02 29.35 37.92
N GLN A 176 -4.08 28.85 38.55
CA GLN A 176 -5.46 29.29 38.33
C GLN A 176 -5.66 30.79 38.63
N GLU A 177 -4.87 31.39 39.51
CA GLU A 177 -4.90 32.84 39.80
C GLU A 177 -4.27 33.70 38.70
N LEU A 178 -3.61 33.08 37.72
CA LEU A 178 -3.06 33.71 36.52
C LEU A 178 -4.02 33.61 35.33
N ILE A 179 -5.15 32.91 35.45
CA ILE A 179 -6.15 32.79 34.39
C ILE A 179 -7.17 33.92 34.49
N VAL A 180 -7.41 34.62 33.37
CA VAL A 180 -8.37 35.72 33.26
C VAL A 180 -9.42 35.39 32.23
N SER A 181 -10.69 35.28 32.67
CA SER A 181 -11.82 34.94 31.79
C SER A 181 -12.11 35.99 30.72
N ASP A 182 -11.81 37.26 31.00
CA ASP A 182 -12.04 38.39 30.10
C ASP A 182 -10.72 39.11 29.78
N TYR A 183 -9.69 38.34 29.41
CA TYR A 183 -8.31 38.81 29.17
C TYR A 183 -8.25 40.09 28.33
N TRP A 184 -8.94 40.11 27.20
CA TRP A 184 -8.96 41.27 26.29
C TRP A 184 -9.64 42.51 26.87
N TYR A 185 -10.61 42.36 27.78
CA TYR A 185 -11.27 43.49 28.45
C TYR A 185 -10.46 44.04 29.62
N ALA A 186 -9.58 43.21 30.21
CA ALA A 186 -8.64 43.64 31.25
C ALA A 186 -7.48 44.48 30.67
N MET A 187 -7.26 44.44 29.35
CA MET A 187 -6.25 45.28 28.70
C MET A 187 -6.61 46.77 28.75
N PRO A 188 -5.64 47.65 29.02
CA PRO A 188 -5.82 49.09 28.87
C PRO A 188 -6.25 49.48 27.46
N SER A 189 -7.00 50.57 27.33
CA SER A 189 -7.48 51.06 26.02
C SER A 189 -6.34 51.35 25.04
N TRP A 190 -5.20 51.83 25.56
CA TRP A 190 -4.03 52.18 24.75
C TRP A 190 -3.35 51.00 24.08
N CYS A 191 -3.61 49.75 24.51
CA CYS A 191 -3.14 48.54 23.82
C CYS A 191 -3.80 48.34 22.45
N ARG A 192 -4.94 48.99 22.21
CA ARG A 192 -5.69 48.92 20.94
C ARG A 192 -5.54 50.19 20.11
N ASP A 193 -4.92 51.21 20.69
CA ASP A 193 -4.63 52.46 20.01
C ASP A 193 -3.28 52.31 19.27
N GLY A 194 -3.11 53.01 18.15
CA GLY A 194 -1.81 53.08 17.49
C GLY A 194 -0.75 53.61 18.45
N ALA A 195 0.51 53.22 18.26
CA ALA A 195 1.63 53.71 19.04
C ALA A 195 1.84 55.21 18.73
N SER A 196 1.05 56.06 19.41
CA SER A 196 1.20 57.52 19.31
C SER A 196 2.58 57.87 19.84
N SER A 197 3.39 58.47 18.98
CA SER A 197 4.82 58.59 19.19
C SER A 197 5.17 59.24 20.53
N SER A 198 6.14 58.63 21.20
CA SER A 198 6.85 59.11 22.39
C SER A 198 7.73 60.34 22.13
N GLU A 199 7.42 61.14 21.09
CA GLU A 199 8.26 62.23 20.58
C GLU A 199 8.56 63.34 21.59
N ASN A 200 7.81 63.41 22.70
CA ASN A 200 8.01 64.37 23.78
C ASN A 200 8.50 63.76 25.11
N LEU A 201 8.83 62.46 25.15
CA LEU A 201 9.34 61.81 26.36
C LEU A 201 10.85 62.06 26.52
N THR A 202 11.25 62.48 27.71
CA THR A 202 12.67 62.60 28.08
C THR A 202 13.07 61.37 28.88
N TYR A 203 13.82 60.48 28.23
CA TYR A 203 14.35 59.28 28.84
C TYR A 203 15.58 59.58 29.71
N VAL A 204 15.67 58.90 30.85
CA VAL A 204 16.83 58.92 31.75
C VAL A 204 17.24 57.50 32.09
N SER A 205 18.51 57.25 32.40
CA SER A 205 18.97 55.92 32.80
C SER A 205 18.25 55.45 34.06
N ALA A 206 17.85 54.18 34.09
CA ALA A 206 17.19 53.58 35.25
C ALA A 206 18.16 53.52 36.45
N GLU A 207 17.67 53.94 37.63
CA GLU A 207 18.45 53.91 38.88
C GLU A 207 18.48 52.50 39.52
N GLY A 208 17.57 51.61 39.09
CA GLY A 208 17.39 50.25 39.62
C GLY A 208 16.67 49.33 38.61
N PRO A 209 16.50 48.04 38.94
CA PRO A 209 15.74 47.13 38.09
C PRO A 209 14.29 47.60 37.94
N LEU A 210 13.69 47.38 36.77
CA LEU A 210 12.27 47.67 36.57
C LEU A 210 11.43 46.76 37.47
N PHE A 211 10.32 47.30 37.99
CA PHE A 211 9.38 46.56 38.83
C PHE A 211 10.06 45.90 40.06
N GLU A 212 11.01 46.62 40.67
CA GLU A 212 11.81 46.16 41.83
C GLU A 212 12.63 44.88 41.57
N GLY A 213 12.72 44.42 40.32
CA GLY A 213 13.39 43.18 39.95
C GLY A 213 12.62 41.91 40.34
N GLU A 214 11.31 42.02 40.60
CA GLU A 214 10.43 40.88 40.88
C GLU A 214 10.16 40.04 39.62
N TYR A 215 9.72 38.79 39.82
CA TYR A 215 9.14 38.01 38.72
C TYR A 215 7.75 38.55 38.38
N LEU A 216 7.52 38.79 37.09
CA LEU A 216 6.25 39.14 36.51
C LEU A 216 5.62 37.87 35.95
N TYR A 217 4.55 37.40 36.57
CA TYR A 217 3.84 36.20 36.16
C TYR A 217 2.82 36.56 35.08
N TYR A 218 2.98 35.98 33.89
CA TYR A 218 2.10 36.19 32.75
C TYR A 218 0.69 35.69 33.07
N MET A 219 -0.32 36.45 32.65
CA MET A 219 -1.72 36.09 32.79
C MET A 219 -2.29 35.57 31.47
N HIS A 220 -3.06 34.47 31.50
CA HIS A 220 -3.56 33.81 30.28
C HIS A 220 -5.09 33.84 30.18
N GLU A 221 -5.62 33.83 28.95
CA GLU A 221 -7.08 33.74 28.68
C GLU A 221 -7.65 32.32 28.92
N GLY A 222 -6.79 31.32 29.16
CA GLY A 222 -7.19 29.93 29.28
C GLY A 222 -6.26 29.07 30.12
N ASP A 223 -6.72 27.84 30.37
CA ASP A 223 -5.98 26.82 31.10
C ASP A 223 -5.04 26.08 30.15
N PHE A 224 -3.83 26.61 30.02
CA PHE A 224 -2.77 26.00 29.20
C PHE A 224 -1.83 25.09 30.01
N GLY A 225 -2.00 25.02 31.34
CA GLY A 225 -1.11 24.27 32.22
C GLY A 225 0.34 24.79 32.22
N GLU A 226 0.56 26.05 31.85
CA GLU A 226 1.87 26.70 31.76
C GLU A 226 1.90 27.96 32.64
N VAL A 227 3.05 28.23 33.25
CA VAL A 227 3.35 29.46 33.98
C VAL A 227 4.58 30.08 33.34
N SER A 228 4.36 31.18 32.64
CA SER A 228 5.42 32.01 32.08
C SER A 228 5.71 33.17 33.02
N MET A 229 6.99 33.43 33.27
CA MET A 229 7.42 34.54 34.12
C MET A 229 8.61 35.27 33.52
N GLU A 230 8.64 36.58 33.73
CA GLU A 230 9.67 37.46 33.21
C GLU A 230 10.29 38.28 34.34
N ARG A 231 11.59 38.55 34.28
CA ARG A 231 12.28 39.39 35.25
C ARG A 231 13.18 40.39 34.55
N TYR A 232 12.88 41.67 34.78
CA TYR A 232 13.62 42.79 34.22
C TYR A 232 14.71 43.24 35.20
N THR A 233 15.97 43.11 34.79
CA THR A 233 17.12 43.63 35.55
C THR A 233 17.85 44.70 34.75
N LEU A 234 18.80 45.42 35.38
CA LEU A 234 19.59 46.44 34.69
C LEU A 234 20.51 45.88 33.59
N THR A 235 20.82 44.58 33.62
CA THR A 235 21.80 43.95 32.72
C THR A 235 21.24 42.76 31.95
N SER A 236 20.02 42.33 32.24
CA SER A 236 19.37 41.23 31.53
C SER A 236 17.86 41.19 31.67
N LEU A 237 17.21 40.64 30.65
CA LEU A 237 15.83 40.18 30.68
C LEU A 237 15.82 38.66 30.77
N GLU A 238 15.18 38.13 31.79
CA GLU A 238 15.06 36.69 32.00
C GLU A 238 13.62 36.25 31.75
N TYR A 239 13.45 35.30 30.84
CA TYR A 239 12.21 34.57 30.62
C TYR A 239 12.34 33.21 31.27
N ARG A 240 11.28 32.73 31.91
CA ARG A 240 11.22 31.40 32.50
C ARG A 240 9.84 30.79 32.31
N TYR A 241 9.81 29.50 32.00
CA TYR A 241 8.61 28.74 31.68
C TYR A 241 8.59 27.46 32.52
N VAL A 242 7.47 27.21 33.20
CA VAL A 242 7.25 25.96 33.93
C VAL A 242 5.86 25.42 33.65
N TYR A 243 5.68 24.11 33.77
CA TYR A 243 4.42 23.43 33.51
C TYR A 243 3.79 22.90 34.79
N VAL A 244 2.47 22.93 34.87
CA VAL A 244 1.73 22.21 35.90
C VAL A 244 2.02 20.71 35.71
N PRO A 245 2.30 19.94 36.79
CA PRO A 245 2.60 18.53 36.64
C PRO A 245 1.45 17.81 35.95
N TYR A 246 1.74 17.23 34.79
CA TYR A 246 0.82 16.33 34.11
C TYR A 246 1.31 14.91 34.33
N THR A 247 0.45 14.06 34.85
CA THR A 247 0.72 12.62 34.80
C THR A 247 0.54 12.21 33.34
N ALA A 248 1.65 11.93 32.64
CA ALA A 248 1.62 11.16 31.40
C ALA A 248 0.79 9.90 31.67
N GLY A 249 -0.48 9.94 31.26
CA GLY A 249 -1.44 8.92 31.67
C GLY A 249 -1.01 7.58 31.09
N ALA A 250 -1.54 6.48 31.64
CA ALA A 250 -1.32 5.13 31.09
C ALA A 250 -1.59 5.06 29.56
N ILE A 251 -2.38 6.00 29.03
CA ILE A 251 -2.68 6.19 27.61
C ILE A 251 -1.41 6.41 26.76
N GLU A 252 -0.46 7.25 27.19
CA GLU A 252 0.77 7.53 26.42
C GLU A 252 1.69 6.32 26.33
N ILE A 253 1.61 5.42 27.31
CA ILE A 253 2.34 4.16 27.32
C ILE A 253 1.60 3.10 26.49
N ILE A 254 0.27 3.04 26.59
CA ILE A 254 -0.54 1.98 25.97
C ILE A 254 -0.74 2.21 24.47
N LEU A 255 -0.93 3.46 24.03
CA LEU A 255 -1.22 3.76 22.62
C LEU A 255 -0.09 3.33 21.68
N PRO A 256 1.20 3.65 21.94
CA PRO A 256 2.30 3.18 21.09
C PRO A 256 2.36 1.67 20.98
N ALA A 257 2.14 0.93 22.08
CA ALA A 257 2.06 -0.54 22.06
C ALA A 257 0.94 -1.04 21.15
N ILE A 258 -0.28 -0.50 21.28
CA ILE A 258 -1.43 -0.90 20.47
C ILE A 258 -1.16 -0.63 18.99
N PHE A 259 -0.72 0.59 18.64
CA PHE A 259 -0.45 0.96 17.25
C PHE A 259 0.71 0.15 16.68
N GLY A 260 1.80 -0.04 17.43
CA GLY A 260 2.93 -0.86 17.03
C GLY A 260 2.54 -2.31 16.75
N ILE A 261 1.67 -2.90 17.57
CA ILE A 261 1.11 -4.24 17.33
C ILE A 261 0.26 -4.26 16.06
N ILE A 262 -0.62 -3.28 15.86
CA ILE A 262 -1.50 -3.23 14.69
C ILE A 262 -0.69 -3.09 13.40
N PHE A 263 0.14 -2.05 13.30
CA PHE A 263 0.93 -1.79 12.10
C PHE A 263 1.95 -2.88 11.86
N GLY A 264 2.67 -3.30 12.89
CA GLY A 264 3.62 -4.39 12.79
C GLY A 264 2.97 -5.71 12.35
N SER A 265 1.75 -6.01 12.82
CA SER A 265 1.00 -7.19 12.37
C SER A 265 0.58 -7.12 10.91
N ILE A 266 0.26 -5.93 10.39
CA ILE A 266 -0.02 -5.72 8.96
C ILE A 266 1.23 -6.04 8.15
N PHE A 267 2.39 -5.47 8.51
CA PHE A 267 3.66 -5.75 7.83
C PHE A 267 4.06 -7.23 7.91
N LEU A 268 3.90 -7.87 9.07
CA LEU A 268 4.12 -9.31 9.21
C LEU A 268 3.17 -10.13 8.34
N SER A 269 1.93 -9.68 8.15
CA SER A 269 0.96 -10.36 7.28
C SER A 269 1.33 -10.24 5.80
N VAL A 270 1.88 -9.11 5.38
CA VAL A 270 2.40 -8.89 4.02
C VAL A 270 3.73 -9.65 3.81
N GLY A 271 4.60 -9.66 4.82
CA GLY A 271 5.84 -10.42 4.82
C GLY A 271 5.66 -11.94 5.02
N ASP A 272 4.43 -12.41 5.16
CA ASP A 272 4.15 -13.82 5.31
C ASP A 272 4.15 -14.53 3.95
N ALA A 273 5.36 -14.92 3.51
CA ALA A 273 5.65 -15.64 2.27
C ALA A 273 5.10 -17.07 2.21
N ARG A 274 4.41 -17.55 3.26
CA ARG A 274 3.91 -18.94 3.27
C ARG A 274 2.81 -19.08 2.23
N LYS A 275 2.97 -20.11 1.39
CA LYS A 275 2.02 -20.49 0.35
C LYS A 275 0.69 -20.95 0.92
N MET A 276 -0.35 -20.80 0.09
CA MET A 276 -1.68 -21.33 0.35
C MET A 276 -1.76 -22.78 -0.13
N ASN A 277 -2.31 -23.66 0.68
CA ASN A 277 -2.64 -25.03 0.28
C ASN A 277 -4.15 -25.18 0.11
N ILE A 278 -4.54 -26.06 -0.80
CA ILE A 278 -5.93 -26.48 -0.95
C ILE A 278 -6.14 -27.80 -0.22
N ARG A 279 -7.17 -27.87 0.60
CA ARG A 279 -7.67 -29.10 1.21
C ARG A 279 -9.04 -29.41 0.65
N LEU A 280 -9.14 -30.53 -0.07
CA LEU A 280 -10.38 -31.10 -0.59
C LEU A 280 -10.87 -32.15 0.40
N ASN A 281 -12.08 -32.00 0.94
CA ASN A 281 -12.66 -32.96 1.87
C ASN A 281 -14.00 -33.49 1.33
N PRO A 282 -13.99 -34.66 0.66
CA PRO A 282 -15.19 -35.33 0.16
C PRO A 282 -16.26 -35.57 1.22
N SER A 283 -15.88 -36.12 2.38
CA SER A 283 -16.83 -36.45 3.46
C SER A 283 -17.55 -35.24 4.04
N ALA A 284 -16.83 -34.12 4.19
CA ALA A 284 -17.39 -32.86 4.66
C ALA A 284 -18.04 -32.02 3.54
N GLN A 285 -17.91 -32.44 2.27
CA GLN A 285 -18.33 -31.67 1.09
C GLN A 285 -17.77 -30.24 1.09
N THR A 286 -16.50 -30.08 1.43
CA THR A 286 -15.84 -28.77 1.53
C THR A 286 -14.50 -28.69 0.80
N ILE A 287 -14.22 -27.51 0.24
CA ILE A 287 -12.89 -27.11 -0.23
C ILE A 287 -12.39 -25.98 0.68
N CYS A 288 -11.16 -26.07 1.17
CA CYS A 288 -10.54 -25.05 2.01
C CYS A 288 -9.21 -24.58 1.41
N VAL A 289 -9.00 -23.26 1.32
CA VAL A 289 -7.70 -22.66 1.00
C VAL A 289 -7.14 -22.05 2.27
N ARG A 290 -5.96 -22.47 2.73
CA ARG A 290 -5.29 -21.90 3.93
C ARG A 290 -3.77 -22.04 3.87
N LYS A 291 -3.06 -21.17 4.60
CA LYS A 291 -1.61 -21.32 4.82
C LYS A 291 -1.27 -22.56 5.66
N THR A 292 -0.15 -23.21 5.36
CA THR A 292 0.29 -24.53 5.87
C THR A 292 0.41 -24.63 7.40
N PHE A 293 0.59 -23.51 8.11
CA PHE A 293 0.77 -23.49 9.57
C PHE A 293 0.15 -22.23 10.19
N GLY A 294 -0.65 -22.37 11.25
CA GLY A 294 -1.19 -21.22 12.01
C GLY A 294 -2.23 -20.36 11.28
N GLY A 295 -2.78 -20.84 10.15
CA GLY A 295 -3.83 -20.11 9.44
C GLY A 295 -5.13 -20.05 10.24
N THR A 296 -5.55 -18.84 10.62
CA THR A 296 -6.85 -18.62 11.27
C THR A 296 -7.97 -18.61 10.21
N ARG A 297 -9.23 -18.51 10.64
CA ARG A 297 -10.37 -18.27 9.70
C ARG A 297 -10.23 -16.99 8.86
N LEU A 298 -9.25 -16.13 9.19
CA LEU A 298 -8.99 -14.88 8.47
C LEU A 298 -7.95 -15.04 7.36
N SER A 299 -7.17 -16.13 7.36
CA SER A 299 -6.07 -16.35 6.40
C SER A 299 -6.46 -17.33 5.29
N GLY A 300 -7.75 -17.43 4.95
CA GLY A 300 -8.21 -18.42 4.00
C GLY A 300 -9.73 -18.48 3.83
N TRP A 301 -10.18 -19.25 2.84
CA TRP A 301 -11.58 -19.36 2.45
C TRP A 301 -12.05 -20.82 2.48
N THR A 302 -13.36 -21.01 2.63
CA THR A 302 -13.97 -22.34 2.66
C THR A 302 -15.25 -22.33 1.85
N TRP A 303 -15.30 -23.19 0.83
CA TRP A 303 -16.48 -23.48 0.04
C TRP A 303 -17.14 -24.75 0.58
N LYS A 304 -18.47 -24.76 0.59
CA LYS A 304 -19.31 -25.84 1.14
C LYS A 304 -20.29 -26.35 0.09
N ASN A 305 -20.88 -27.52 0.35
CA ASN A 305 -21.83 -28.18 -0.56
C ASN A 305 -21.18 -28.47 -1.92
N ILE A 306 -19.92 -28.92 -1.88
CA ILE A 306 -19.16 -29.30 -3.07
C ILE A 306 -19.50 -30.75 -3.41
N ASP A 307 -19.98 -30.97 -4.64
CA ASP A 307 -20.15 -32.31 -5.18
C ASP A 307 -18.86 -32.75 -5.88
N PHE A 308 -18.05 -33.55 -5.19
CA PHE A 308 -16.79 -34.05 -5.74
C PHE A 308 -16.99 -35.03 -6.91
N ASN A 309 -18.17 -35.67 -7.03
CA ASN A 309 -18.48 -36.53 -8.18
C ASN A 309 -18.72 -35.73 -9.47
N SER A 310 -18.95 -34.42 -9.33
CA SER A 310 -19.20 -33.52 -10.46
C SER A 310 -17.93 -32.90 -11.05
N ILE A 311 -16.77 -33.50 -10.76
CA ILE A 311 -15.48 -33.05 -11.28
C ILE A 311 -15.54 -32.89 -12.81
N LYS A 312 -15.08 -31.75 -13.30
CA LYS A 312 -14.96 -31.42 -14.72
C LYS A 312 -13.53 -31.03 -15.02
N MET A 313 -13.02 -31.54 -16.13
CA MET A 313 -11.72 -31.20 -16.66
C MET A 313 -11.93 -30.63 -18.05
N VAL A 314 -11.51 -29.39 -18.25
CA VAL A 314 -11.65 -28.69 -19.53
C VAL A 314 -10.30 -28.16 -19.93
N ARG A 315 -9.87 -28.52 -21.12
CA ARG A 315 -8.64 -28.02 -21.72
C ARG A 315 -8.96 -26.79 -22.56
N TYR A 316 -8.31 -25.67 -22.27
CA TYR A 316 -8.52 -24.41 -23.01
C TYR A 316 -7.31 -23.48 -22.90
N GLU A 317 -7.33 -22.40 -23.68
CA GLU A 317 -6.33 -21.34 -23.61
C GLU A 317 -6.83 -20.17 -22.75
N LYS A 318 -6.09 -19.87 -21.67
CA LYS A 318 -6.39 -18.80 -20.73
C LYS A 318 -5.58 -17.55 -21.08
N THR A 319 -6.27 -16.44 -21.30
CA THR A 319 -5.61 -15.14 -21.49
C THR A 319 -5.42 -14.43 -20.15
N VAL A 320 -4.18 -14.05 -19.85
CA VAL A 320 -3.84 -13.23 -18.68
C VAL A 320 -3.45 -11.85 -19.15
N HIS A 321 -4.07 -10.84 -18.55
CA HIS A 321 -3.77 -9.45 -18.80
C HIS A 321 -2.77 -8.96 -17.76
N HIS A 322 -1.69 -8.36 -18.23
CA HIS A 322 -0.65 -7.80 -17.40
C HIS A 322 -0.61 -6.28 -17.55
N GLN A 323 -0.26 -5.62 -16.46
CA GLN A 323 -0.02 -4.19 -16.43
C GLN A 323 1.26 -3.94 -15.62
N SER A 324 2.17 -3.13 -16.15
CA SER A 324 3.38 -2.70 -15.44
C SER A 324 3.61 -1.21 -15.66
N GLY A 325 4.07 -0.54 -14.60
CA GLY A 325 4.26 0.91 -14.57
C GLY A 325 3.03 1.65 -14.04
N GLY A 326 3.29 2.82 -13.44
CA GLY A 326 2.29 3.64 -12.75
C GLY A 326 2.92 4.49 -11.66
N GLY A 327 3.89 5.31 -12.02
CA GLY A 327 4.38 6.42 -11.20
C GLY A 327 4.11 7.74 -11.94
N GLU A 328 4.36 8.88 -11.31
CA GLU A 328 3.96 10.22 -11.79
C GLU A 328 4.41 10.55 -13.23
N ASP A 329 5.48 9.92 -13.75
CA ASP A 329 6.02 10.20 -15.11
C ASP A 329 6.23 8.96 -16.03
N GLY A 330 5.70 7.78 -15.68
CA GLY A 330 5.97 6.53 -16.43
C GLY A 330 4.80 6.04 -17.31
N PRO A 331 5.01 5.65 -18.59
CA PRO A 331 3.95 5.06 -19.40
C PRO A 331 3.55 3.68 -18.88
N ILE A 332 2.25 3.47 -18.70
CA ILE A 332 1.68 2.16 -18.36
C ILE A 332 1.84 1.22 -19.55
N ARG A 333 2.55 0.11 -19.37
CA ARG A 333 2.63 -0.96 -20.36
C ARG A 333 1.57 -2.01 -20.06
N ARG A 334 0.79 -2.37 -21.09
CA ARG A 334 -0.19 -3.45 -21.03
C ARG A 334 0.22 -4.51 -22.04
N TRP A 335 0.27 -5.76 -21.62
CA TRP A 335 0.46 -6.90 -22.51
C TRP A 335 -0.44 -8.06 -22.08
N LYS A 336 -0.63 -9.01 -23.00
CA LYS A 336 -1.38 -10.23 -22.73
C LYS A 336 -0.45 -11.42 -22.87
N THR A 337 -0.63 -12.42 -22.03
CA THR A 337 -0.03 -13.74 -22.20
C THR A 337 -1.13 -14.77 -22.35
N TYR A 338 -0.79 -15.85 -23.06
CA TYR A 338 -1.72 -16.91 -23.41
C TYR A 338 -1.16 -18.22 -22.86
N HIS A 339 -1.99 -18.92 -22.10
CA HIS A 339 -1.56 -20.09 -21.34
C HIS A 339 -2.49 -21.26 -21.64
N LYS A 340 -1.95 -22.31 -22.27
CA LYS A 340 -2.70 -23.53 -22.57
C LYS A 340 -2.63 -24.46 -21.36
N GLY A 341 -3.80 -24.89 -20.89
CA GLY A 341 -3.87 -25.71 -19.68
C GLY A 341 -5.17 -26.46 -19.52
N ILE A 342 -5.23 -27.24 -18.44
CA ILE A 342 -6.41 -27.97 -18.00
C ILE A 342 -6.94 -27.30 -16.74
N GLU A 343 -8.19 -26.85 -16.77
CA GLU A 343 -8.91 -26.39 -15.58
C GLU A 343 -9.68 -27.55 -14.95
N VAL A 344 -9.56 -27.67 -13.63
CA VAL A 344 -10.29 -28.63 -12.81
C VAL A 344 -11.31 -27.89 -11.96
N SER A 345 -12.59 -28.20 -12.16
CA SER A 345 -13.71 -27.56 -11.46
C SER A 345 -14.70 -28.56 -10.86
N PHE A 346 -15.43 -28.12 -9.84
CA PHE A 346 -16.49 -28.89 -9.17
C PHE A 346 -17.79 -28.08 -9.11
N SER A 347 -18.93 -28.74 -9.02
CA SER A 347 -20.21 -28.07 -8.77
C SER A 347 -20.31 -27.69 -7.29
N GLY A 348 -20.54 -26.41 -7.00
CA GLY A 348 -20.75 -25.90 -5.65
C GLY A 348 -22.10 -25.19 -5.52
N GLY A 349 -23.11 -25.87 -4.96
CA GLY A 349 -24.43 -25.30 -4.72
C GLY A 349 -25.09 -24.65 -5.95
N SER A 350 -24.87 -23.35 -6.15
CA SER A 350 -25.44 -22.55 -7.25
C SER A 350 -24.46 -22.20 -8.39
N LYS A 351 -23.14 -22.43 -8.22
CA LYS A 351 -22.11 -22.07 -9.23
C LYS A 351 -20.97 -23.11 -9.28
N PRO A 352 -20.30 -23.28 -10.42
CA PRO A 352 -19.05 -24.04 -10.46
C PRO A 352 -17.97 -23.36 -9.60
N VAL A 353 -17.06 -24.17 -9.05
CA VAL A 353 -15.91 -23.75 -8.26
C VAL A 353 -14.66 -24.28 -8.96
N ASP A 354 -13.89 -23.37 -9.57
CA ASP A 354 -12.65 -23.71 -10.28
C ASP A 354 -11.49 -23.81 -9.29
N VAL A 355 -10.76 -24.91 -9.28
CA VAL A 355 -9.82 -25.26 -8.20
C VAL A 355 -8.38 -25.24 -8.65
N LEU A 356 -8.11 -25.77 -9.85
CA LEU A 356 -6.76 -25.88 -10.40
C LEU A 356 -6.76 -25.42 -11.85
N PHE A 357 -5.70 -24.74 -12.24
CA PHE A 357 -5.28 -24.58 -13.62
C PHE A 357 -3.88 -25.18 -13.78
N LEU A 358 -3.79 -26.24 -14.57
CA LEU A 358 -2.55 -26.96 -14.84
C LEU A 358 -2.06 -26.54 -16.23
N GLU A 359 -1.11 -25.63 -16.29
CA GLU A 359 -0.53 -25.11 -17.53
C GLU A 359 0.44 -26.12 -18.12
N HIS A 360 0.11 -26.65 -19.30
CA HIS A 360 0.90 -27.70 -19.97
C HIS A 360 1.59 -27.20 -21.25
N GLY A 361 1.31 -25.97 -21.70
CA GLY A 361 1.80 -25.46 -22.98
C GLY A 361 1.35 -26.36 -24.14
N ASN A 362 2.29 -27.03 -24.81
CA ASN A 362 2.00 -27.99 -25.87
C ASN A 362 2.17 -29.46 -25.45
N GLU A 363 2.49 -29.74 -24.17
CA GLU A 363 2.69 -31.09 -23.64
C GLU A 363 1.43 -31.63 -22.96
N PHE A 364 0.43 -32.00 -23.77
CA PHE A 364 -0.93 -32.31 -23.33
C PHE A 364 -1.07 -33.42 -22.28
N ASP A 365 -0.08 -34.29 -22.15
CA ASP A 365 -0.12 -35.49 -21.31
C ASP A 365 0.66 -35.32 -19.99
N ILE A 366 1.35 -34.18 -19.78
CA ILE A 366 2.28 -33.98 -18.65
C ILE A 366 1.62 -34.14 -17.27
N PHE A 367 0.31 -33.84 -17.18
CA PHE A 367 -0.46 -33.92 -15.92
C PHE A 367 -1.35 -35.16 -15.80
N ASP A 368 -1.38 -36.08 -16.77
CA ASP A 368 -2.32 -37.22 -16.77
C ASP A 368 -2.21 -38.09 -15.51
N SER A 369 -0.97 -38.38 -15.09
CA SER A 369 -0.70 -39.15 -13.88
C SER A 369 -1.18 -38.42 -12.61
N THR A 370 -1.01 -37.10 -12.56
CA THR A 370 -1.41 -36.25 -11.44
C THR A 370 -2.93 -36.10 -11.35
N LEU A 371 -3.61 -35.92 -12.50
CA LEU A 371 -5.07 -35.89 -12.59
C LEU A 371 -5.70 -37.23 -12.20
N LYS A 372 -5.07 -38.34 -12.62
CA LYS A 372 -5.48 -39.68 -12.20
C LYS A 372 -5.33 -39.88 -10.70
N ASN A 373 -4.16 -39.55 -10.14
CA ASN A 373 -3.90 -39.65 -8.70
C ASN A 373 -4.86 -38.78 -7.87
N LEU A 374 -5.22 -37.58 -8.37
CA LEU A 374 -6.24 -36.73 -7.77
C LEU A 374 -7.60 -37.42 -7.73
N CYS A 375 -8.07 -37.95 -8.87
CA CYS A 375 -9.35 -38.65 -8.96
C CYS A 375 -9.40 -39.89 -8.06
N ASP A 376 -8.34 -40.70 -8.09
CA ASP A 376 -8.20 -41.90 -7.25
C ASP A 376 -8.20 -41.54 -5.76
N SER A 377 -7.53 -40.44 -5.38
CA SER A 377 -7.47 -39.97 -4.00
C SER A 377 -8.83 -39.45 -3.49
N LEU A 378 -9.58 -38.79 -4.38
CA LEU A 378 -10.95 -38.33 -4.13
C LEU A 378 -11.99 -39.46 -4.20
N GLY A 379 -11.63 -40.64 -4.72
CA GLY A 379 -12.53 -41.77 -4.90
C GLY A 379 -13.54 -41.59 -6.03
N VAL A 380 -13.20 -40.79 -7.04
CA VAL A 380 -14.08 -40.48 -8.19
C VAL A 380 -13.51 -41.04 -9.48
N LYS A 381 -14.37 -41.37 -10.44
CA LYS A 381 -13.92 -41.80 -11.77
C LYS A 381 -13.34 -40.59 -12.52
N MET A 382 -12.18 -40.75 -13.14
CA MET A 382 -11.61 -39.72 -14.01
C MET A 382 -12.59 -39.39 -15.15
N PRO A 383 -13.03 -38.12 -15.27
CA PRO A 383 -13.89 -37.69 -16.36
C PRO A 383 -13.08 -37.59 -17.66
N GLU A 384 -13.77 -37.60 -18.79
CA GLU A 384 -13.17 -37.24 -20.08
C GLU A 384 -12.77 -35.75 -20.05
N ILE A 385 -11.54 -35.45 -20.49
CA ILE A 385 -11.06 -34.09 -20.61
C ILE A 385 -11.71 -33.49 -21.85
N LYS A 386 -12.52 -32.43 -21.66
CA LYS A 386 -13.16 -31.74 -22.80
C LYS A 386 -12.17 -30.78 -23.44
N ASP A 387 -11.91 -30.96 -24.73
CA ASP A 387 -11.05 -30.08 -25.50
C ASP A 387 -11.83 -28.88 -26.04
N ASN A 388 -11.59 -27.72 -25.44
CA ASN A 388 -12.08 -26.42 -25.91
C ASN A 388 -10.96 -25.58 -26.53
N ILE A 389 -9.77 -26.16 -26.75
CA ILE A 389 -8.66 -25.49 -27.48
C ILE A 389 -8.98 -25.40 -28.98
N TRP A 390 -9.85 -26.26 -29.52
CA TRP A 390 -10.10 -26.36 -30.96
C TRP A 390 -11.55 -26.09 -31.35
N SER A 391 -12.05 -24.87 -31.15
CA SER A 391 -13.38 -24.49 -31.67
C SER A 391 -13.37 -23.91 -33.09
N LYS A 392 -12.24 -23.94 -33.81
CA LYS A 392 -12.14 -23.40 -35.18
C LYS A 392 -11.40 -24.26 -36.20
N MET A 393 -10.72 -25.33 -35.81
CA MET A 393 -9.98 -26.13 -36.79
C MET A 393 -10.94 -26.96 -37.67
N PRO A 394 -10.66 -27.07 -38.97
CA PRO A 394 -11.44 -27.91 -39.88
C PRO A 394 -11.48 -29.37 -39.40
N SER A 395 -12.67 -29.95 -39.43
CA SER A 395 -12.95 -31.34 -39.06
C SER A 395 -12.72 -32.30 -40.23
N ILE A 396 -12.81 -33.60 -39.95
CA ILE A 396 -12.81 -34.66 -40.97
C ILE A 396 -13.94 -34.51 -42.00
N ASP A 397 -15.04 -33.83 -41.66
CA ASP A 397 -16.17 -33.66 -42.59
C ASP A 397 -15.93 -32.55 -43.63
N ASN A 398 -14.93 -31.70 -43.43
CA ASN A 398 -14.64 -30.55 -44.30
C ASN A 398 -13.14 -30.34 -44.60
N TYR A 399 -12.30 -31.35 -44.37
CA TYR A 399 -10.85 -31.27 -44.58
C TYR A 399 -10.46 -30.93 -46.03
N LYS A 400 -11.28 -31.27 -47.03
CA LYS A 400 -11.03 -30.93 -48.45
C LYS A 400 -11.19 -29.45 -48.78
N SER A 401 -11.90 -28.71 -47.94
CA SER A 401 -12.16 -27.27 -48.13
C SER A 401 -11.30 -26.37 -47.25
N VAL A 402 -10.36 -26.96 -46.51
CA VAL A 402 -9.47 -26.24 -45.60
C VAL A 402 -8.62 -25.21 -46.34
N LYS A 403 -8.48 -24.04 -45.73
CA LYS A 403 -7.57 -22.98 -46.15
C LYS A 403 -6.73 -22.55 -44.96
N LEU A 404 -5.58 -21.93 -45.22
CA LEU A 404 -4.73 -21.36 -44.18
C LEU A 404 -5.48 -20.35 -43.26
N GLN A 405 -6.51 -19.68 -43.79
CA GLN A 405 -7.34 -18.73 -43.04
C GLN A 405 -8.23 -19.40 -41.98
N ASP A 406 -8.42 -20.72 -42.06
CA ASP A 406 -9.17 -21.50 -41.07
C ASP A 406 -8.33 -21.80 -39.82
N PHE A 407 -7.03 -21.47 -39.84
CA PHE A 407 -6.14 -21.55 -38.70
C PHE A 407 -5.91 -20.15 -38.13
N GLU A 408 -5.91 -20.03 -36.79
CA GLU A 408 -5.66 -18.76 -36.10
C GLU A 408 -4.16 -18.41 -36.06
N VAL A 409 -3.57 -18.23 -37.26
CA VAL A 409 -2.17 -17.85 -37.47
C VAL A 409 -2.15 -16.51 -38.19
N HIS A 410 -1.49 -15.51 -37.59
CA HIS A 410 -1.39 -14.17 -38.18
C HIS A 410 -0.32 -14.06 -39.27
N GLU A 411 0.84 -14.68 -39.06
CA GLU A 411 1.94 -14.74 -40.01
C GLU A 411 2.46 -16.18 -40.06
N TRP A 412 2.68 -16.71 -41.26
CA TRP A 412 3.15 -18.07 -41.48
C TRP A 412 4.65 -18.04 -41.73
N ASP A 413 5.43 -17.86 -40.67
CA ASP A 413 6.87 -17.59 -40.77
C ASP A 413 7.72 -18.44 -39.81
N SER A 414 7.08 -19.32 -39.03
CA SER A 414 7.78 -20.10 -38.01
C SER A 414 7.47 -21.59 -38.04
N GLN A 415 8.40 -22.38 -37.49
CA GLN A 415 8.20 -23.81 -37.27
C GLN A 415 6.99 -24.10 -36.37
N ASN A 416 6.66 -23.20 -35.43
CA ASN A 416 5.49 -23.37 -34.56
C ASN A 416 4.19 -23.34 -35.37
N ASP A 417 4.11 -22.50 -36.40
CA ASP A 417 2.94 -22.40 -37.27
C ASP A 417 2.79 -23.66 -38.12
N ALA A 418 3.90 -24.17 -38.66
CA ALA A 418 3.92 -25.43 -39.40
C ALA A 418 3.51 -26.63 -38.51
N GLN A 419 3.93 -26.65 -37.24
CA GLN A 419 3.52 -27.68 -36.28
C GLN A 419 2.01 -27.66 -36.00
N LEU A 420 1.34 -26.51 -36.13
CA LEU A 420 -0.14 -26.45 -36.05
C LEU A 420 -0.79 -27.26 -37.17
N LEU A 421 -0.24 -27.21 -38.38
CA LEU A 421 -0.73 -28.00 -39.53
C LEU A 421 -0.48 -29.50 -39.33
N VAL A 422 0.70 -29.88 -38.84
CA VAL A 422 1.04 -31.28 -38.53
C VAL A 422 0.15 -31.83 -37.40
N GLY A 423 -0.05 -31.04 -36.34
CA GLY A 423 -0.93 -31.38 -35.22
C GLY A 423 -2.38 -31.57 -35.67
N TRP A 424 -2.86 -30.69 -36.56
CA TRP A 424 -4.16 -30.84 -37.19
C TRP A 424 -4.27 -32.13 -38.01
N TYR A 425 -3.32 -32.43 -38.89
CA TYR A 425 -3.30 -33.68 -39.66
C TYR A 425 -3.33 -34.92 -38.75
N ASN A 426 -2.45 -34.97 -37.74
CA ASN A 426 -2.35 -36.11 -36.83
C ASN A 426 -3.60 -36.29 -35.95
N SER A 427 -4.38 -35.22 -35.75
CA SER A 427 -5.67 -35.32 -35.06
C SER A 427 -6.77 -35.99 -35.90
N LEU A 428 -6.62 -35.96 -37.24
CA LEU A 428 -7.59 -36.51 -38.20
C LEU A 428 -7.15 -37.87 -38.77
N SER A 429 -5.84 -38.08 -38.94
CA SER A 429 -5.27 -39.29 -39.50
C SER A 429 -5.28 -40.44 -38.49
N SER A 430 -5.52 -41.66 -38.99
CA SER A 430 -5.38 -42.90 -38.22
C SER A 430 -3.98 -43.51 -38.34
N GLN A 431 -3.06 -42.83 -39.03
CA GLN A 431 -1.71 -43.31 -39.30
C GLN A 431 -0.89 -43.51 -38.02
N THR A 432 -0.20 -44.65 -37.95
CA THR A 432 0.74 -44.96 -36.86
C THR A 432 2.07 -45.41 -37.46
N PRO A 433 3.22 -44.79 -37.10
CA PRO A 433 3.39 -43.67 -36.17
C PRO A 433 2.83 -42.34 -36.70
N PRO A 434 2.57 -41.35 -35.81
CA PRO A 434 2.13 -40.01 -36.21
C PRO A 434 3.19 -39.32 -37.07
N LEU A 435 2.74 -38.51 -38.01
CA LEU A 435 3.59 -37.80 -38.97
C LEU A 435 4.39 -36.72 -38.24
N LYS A 436 5.69 -36.62 -38.52
CA LYS A 436 6.55 -35.59 -37.93
C LYS A 436 6.69 -34.40 -38.85
N PHE A 437 7.02 -33.26 -38.27
CA PHE A 437 7.29 -32.02 -39.00
C PHE A 437 8.41 -32.20 -40.03
N GLU A 438 9.51 -32.86 -39.65
CA GLU A 438 10.65 -33.09 -40.53
C GLU A 438 10.28 -33.93 -41.75
N ASP A 439 9.41 -34.94 -41.57
CA ASP A 439 8.96 -35.81 -42.65
C ASP A 439 8.15 -35.04 -43.70
N VAL A 440 7.41 -34.01 -43.28
CA VAL A 440 6.62 -33.16 -44.19
C VAL A 440 7.49 -32.13 -44.89
N MET A 441 8.45 -31.52 -44.19
CA MET A 441 9.43 -30.62 -44.80
C MET A 441 10.20 -31.31 -45.92
N ASP A 442 10.70 -32.53 -45.65
CA ASP A 442 11.42 -33.35 -46.63
C ASP A 442 10.52 -33.71 -47.82
N ALA A 443 9.26 -34.05 -47.58
CA ALA A 443 8.32 -34.46 -48.65
C ALA A 443 7.79 -33.29 -49.49
N THR A 444 7.82 -32.07 -48.98
CA THR A 444 7.35 -30.85 -49.67
C THR A 444 8.48 -30.06 -50.33
N GLU A 445 9.73 -30.52 -50.19
CA GLU A 445 10.94 -29.83 -50.66
C GLU A 445 11.04 -28.38 -50.13
N ILE A 446 10.60 -28.16 -48.89
CA ILE A 446 10.69 -26.87 -48.21
C ILE A 446 11.96 -26.87 -47.34
N ASP A 447 12.96 -26.06 -47.72
CA ASP A 447 14.22 -25.95 -46.97
C ASP A 447 14.06 -25.15 -45.66
N MET A 448 13.15 -24.16 -45.66
CA MET A 448 12.84 -23.31 -44.51
C MET A 448 11.37 -22.88 -44.58
N PHE A 449 10.64 -23.01 -43.48
CA PHE A 449 9.25 -22.58 -43.39
C PHE A 449 9.20 -21.13 -42.92
N ASP A 450 9.18 -20.18 -43.85
CA ASP A 450 9.24 -18.74 -43.55
C ASP A 450 8.20 -17.91 -44.31
N SER A 451 7.28 -18.56 -45.04
CA SER A 451 6.28 -17.86 -45.84
C SER A 451 4.92 -18.54 -45.87
N GLN A 452 3.90 -17.72 -46.16
CA GLN A 452 2.54 -18.21 -46.45
C GLN A 452 2.49 -19.16 -47.65
N GLN A 453 3.42 -19.06 -48.61
CA GLN A 453 3.49 -19.98 -49.74
C GLN A 453 3.96 -21.36 -49.30
N ASP A 454 4.92 -21.41 -48.38
CA ASP A 454 5.40 -22.66 -47.79
C ASP A 454 4.32 -23.30 -46.93
N ALA A 455 3.61 -22.50 -46.12
CA ALA A 455 2.43 -22.97 -45.39
C ALA A 455 1.35 -23.55 -46.30
N GLN A 456 1.09 -22.95 -47.47
CA GLN A 456 0.09 -23.47 -48.40
C GLN A 456 0.54 -24.81 -49.00
N LYS A 457 1.80 -24.91 -49.44
CA LYS A 457 2.37 -26.19 -49.92
C LYS A 457 2.33 -27.28 -48.85
N PHE A 458 2.62 -26.89 -47.61
CA PHE A 458 2.59 -27.77 -46.45
C PHE A 458 1.17 -28.28 -46.17
N LEU A 459 0.17 -27.39 -46.19
CA LEU A 459 -1.23 -27.74 -46.03
C LEU A 459 -1.73 -28.63 -47.19
N ASP A 460 -1.40 -28.29 -48.43
CA ASP A 460 -1.82 -29.05 -49.63
C ASP A 460 -1.29 -30.50 -49.58
N TYR A 461 -0.04 -30.68 -49.13
CA TYR A 461 0.54 -32.01 -48.94
C TYR A 461 -0.20 -32.82 -47.88
N LEU A 462 -0.51 -32.22 -46.72
CA LEU A 462 -1.25 -32.89 -45.65
C LEU A 462 -2.67 -33.28 -46.08
N VAL A 463 -3.37 -32.41 -46.83
CA VAL A 463 -4.68 -32.74 -47.43
C VAL A 463 -4.55 -33.91 -48.40
N SER A 464 -3.49 -33.94 -49.21
CA SER A 464 -3.24 -35.05 -50.15
C SER A 464 -2.98 -36.39 -49.45
N LEU A 465 -2.38 -36.37 -48.26
CA LEU A 465 -2.20 -37.56 -47.43
C LEU A 465 -3.53 -38.06 -46.87
N LEU A 466 -4.38 -37.13 -46.37
CA LEU A 466 -5.74 -37.47 -45.93
C LEU A 466 -6.58 -38.01 -47.09
N ASP A 467 -6.47 -37.46 -48.29
CA ASP A 467 -7.17 -37.95 -49.48
C ASP A 467 -6.77 -39.39 -49.85
N LYS A 468 -5.47 -39.70 -49.75
CA LYS A 468 -4.95 -41.06 -49.95
C LYS A 468 -5.41 -42.02 -48.87
N GLU A 469 -5.45 -41.58 -47.61
CA GLU A 469 -5.91 -42.39 -46.49
C GLU A 469 -7.42 -42.68 -46.56
N MET A 470 -8.21 -41.70 -47.02
CA MET A 470 -9.67 -41.80 -47.10
C MET A 470 -10.19 -42.35 -48.45
N GLY A 471 -9.29 -42.77 -49.34
CA GLY A 471 -9.62 -43.51 -50.56
C GLY A 471 -10.26 -42.68 -51.68
N SER A 472 -9.86 -41.42 -51.82
CA SER A 472 -10.41 -40.49 -52.82
C SER A 472 -9.44 -40.26 -53.99
N ASP A 473 -9.22 -41.24 -54.86
CA ASP A 473 -8.59 -41.01 -56.16
C ASP A 473 -9.63 -40.50 -57.18
N THR A 474 -9.42 -39.29 -57.74
CA THR A 474 -9.44 -39.06 -59.20
C THR A 474 -8.85 -37.68 -59.55
N ASP A 475 -8.00 -37.73 -60.58
CA ASP A 475 -7.36 -36.67 -61.36
C ASP A 475 -8.24 -35.47 -61.76
N GLU A 476 -7.65 -34.27 -61.82
CA GLU A 476 -7.51 -33.48 -63.06
C GLU A 476 -6.71 -32.17 -62.81
N ILE A 477 -5.58 -32.02 -63.52
CA ILE A 477 -4.92 -30.75 -63.84
C ILE A 477 -5.48 -30.27 -65.19
N PRO A 478 -5.85 -28.98 -65.36
CA PRO A 478 -5.08 -28.14 -66.28
C PRO A 478 -4.89 -26.66 -65.85
N THR A 479 -3.61 -26.27 -65.80
CA THR A 479 -2.94 -25.10 -66.41
C THR A 479 -3.68 -23.78 -66.72
N LYS A 480 -3.05 -22.68 -66.23
CA LYS A 480 -2.69 -21.39 -66.90
C LYS A 480 -3.75 -20.61 -67.69
N ASP A 481 -3.99 -19.34 -67.36
CA ASP A 481 -3.25 -18.14 -67.86
C ASP A 481 -4.01 -16.80 -67.62
N THR A 482 -3.23 -15.75 -67.32
CA THR A 482 -3.39 -14.34 -67.78
C THR A 482 -4.29 -13.31 -67.06
N ASP A 483 -3.60 -12.26 -66.57
CA ASP A 483 -3.89 -10.80 -66.48
C ASP A 483 -5.21 -10.26 -65.90
N SER A 484 -5.10 -9.38 -64.89
CA SER A 484 -4.99 -7.91 -65.07
C SER A 484 -5.45 -7.12 -63.83
N ASN A 485 -4.70 -6.05 -63.58
CA ASN A 485 -5.00 -4.90 -62.71
C ASN A 485 -6.48 -4.47 -62.65
N VAL A 486 -6.94 -3.98 -61.48
CA VAL A 486 -7.48 -2.61 -61.29
C VAL A 486 -7.70 -2.30 -59.79
N LYS A 487 -7.40 -1.06 -59.42
CA LYS A 487 -7.43 -0.41 -58.10
C LYS A 487 -8.83 -0.05 -57.58
N ASN A 488 -8.90 0.03 -56.24
CA ASN A 488 -9.68 0.94 -55.37
C ASN A 488 -11.23 0.92 -55.41
N VAL A 489 -11.87 0.74 -54.24
CA VAL A 489 -12.48 1.80 -53.39
C VAL A 489 -13.25 1.16 -52.22
N GLN A 490 -12.81 1.49 -51.01
CA GLN A 490 -13.48 1.88 -49.77
C GLN A 490 -15.01 1.67 -49.52
N ALA A 491 -15.27 1.21 -48.28
CA ALA A 491 -16.37 1.49 -47.33
C ALA A 491 -17.77 0.83 -47.48
N ASP A 492 -18.05 -0.03 -46.48
CA ASP A 492 -19.06 0.15 -45.41
C ASP A 492 -20.16 -0.93 -45.22
N HIS A 493 -20.26 -1.29 -43.94
CA HIS A 493 -21.40 -1.77 -43.14
C HIS A 493 -22.07 -3.14 -43.39
N SER A 494 -22.00 -3.99 -42.34
CA SER A 494 -23.13 -4.44 -41.47
C SER A 494 -22.86 -5.87 -40.94
N SER A 495 -22.59 -6.01 -39.64
CA SER A 495 -23.51 -6.50 -38.57
C SER A 495 -23.71 -8.03 -38.61
N GLU A 496 -23.10 -8.82 -37.72
CA GLU A 496 -23.65 -9.41 -36.46
C GLU A 496 -22.76 -10.67 -36.24
N GLN A 497 -22.44 -11.20 -35.07
CA GLN A 497 -23.26 -11.39 -33.88
C GLN A 497 -22.35 -11.69 -32.68
N ASP A 498 -22.35 -10.79 -31.69
CA ASP A 498 -21.69 -10.98 -30.40
C ASP A 498 -22.47 -11.99 -29.54
N GLY A 499 -21.75 -12.96 -28.98
CA GLY A 499 -22.21 -13.73 -27.81
C GLY A 499 -22.08 -12.88 -26.54
N ALA A 500 -23.18 -12.85 -25.77
CA ALA A 500 -23.47 -12.01 -24.61
C ALA A 500 -22.36 -11.87 -23.53
N PRO A 501 -22.39 -10.76 -22.76
CA PRO A 501 -21.24 -10.22 -22.04
C PRO A 501 -20.95 -11.00 -20.76
N GLN A 502 -19.68 -11.39 -20.57
CA GLN A 502 -19.20 -11.75 -19.25
C GLN A 502 -19.00 -10.46 -18.44
N THR A 503 -19.75 -10.43 -17.35
CA THR A 503 -19.75 -9.42 -16.31
C THR A 503 -18.34 -9.29 -15.74
N GLU A 504 -17.89 -8.04 -15.60
CA GLU A 504 -16.70 -7.57 -14.89
C GLU A 504 -16.02 -8.62 -14.01
N THR A 505 -14.86 -9.08 -14.46
CA THR A 505 -13.91 -9.84 -13.66
C THR A 505 -13.43 -8.94 -12.51
N PRO A 506 -13.65 -9.30 -11.23
CA PRO A 506 -12.80 -8.78 -10.16
C PRO A 506 -11.44 -9.46 -10.34
N GLY A 507 -10.39 -8.66 -10.48
CA GLY A 507 -9.03 -9.11 -10.76
C GLY A 507 -8.58 -10.29 -9.91
N ALA A 508 -7.86 -11.21 -10.56
CA ALA A 508 -6.99 -12.12 -9.84
C ALA A 508 -5.96 -11.29 -9.06
N PHE A 509 -5.96 -11.43 -7.74
CA PHE A 509 -5.16 -10.63 -6.79
C PHE A 509 -3.64 -10.80 -6.95
N TRP A 510 -3.15 -11.71 -7.80
CA TRP A 510 -1.73 -12.02 -7.91
C TRP A 510 -0.96 -11.25 -8.99
N ASN A 511 -1.58 -10.29 -9.68
CA ASN A 511 -0.90 -9.51 -10.74
C ASN A 511 -0.75 -8.01 -10.45
N GLU A 512 -0.76 -7.60 -9.18
CA GLU A 512 -0.34 -6.24 -8.80
C GLU A 512 0.77 -6.30 -7.75
N VAL A 513 2.03 -6.40 -8.23
CA VAL A 513 3.22 -5.80 -7.61
C VAL A 513 4.07 -5.20 -8.73
#